data_AF-A0A963M8C6-F1
#
_entry.id   AF-A0A963M8C6-F1
#
_cell.length_a   1.000
_cell.length_b   1.000
_cell.length_c   1.000
_cell.angle_alpha   90.00
_cell.angle_beta   90.00
_cell.angle_gamma   90.00
#
_symmetry.space_group_name_H-M   'P 1'
#
loop_
_entity.id
_entity.type
_entity.pdbx_description
1 polymer ?
#
loop_
_entity_poly.entity_id
_entity_poly.type
_entity_poly.pdbx_seq_one_letter_code
_entity_poly.pdbx_strand_id
1 'polypeptide(L)' 'MARGQGSSGASLALWLGLAALVVVLDQFTKWLIVGNYHLGDSTYVTGFFNIVRAHNTGAAFSFVAA' A
#
# COMPACT_ATOMS: atom_id res chain seq x y z
N MET A 1 19.06 19.54 -40.13
CA MET A 1 18.09 18.48 -39.81
C MET A 1 18.08 18.28 -38.31
N ALA A 2 16.98 18.60 -37.64
CA ALA A 2 16.86 18.56 -36.19
C ALA A 2 16.26 17.21 -35.73
N ARG A 3 16.91 16.55 -34.77
CA ARG A 3 16.24 15.64 -33.83
C ARG A 3 16.72 15.98 -32.44
N GLY A 4 15.92 16.76 -31.72
CA GLY A 4 16.04 16.86 -30.28
C GLY A 4 15.69 15.51 -29.68
N GLN A 5 16.69 14.85 -29.10
CA GLN A 5 16.52 13.64 -28.32
C GLN A 5 15.86 14.05 -26.99
N GLY A 6 14.53 14.09 -26.95
CA GLY A 6 13.81 14.25 -25.69
C GLY A 6 14.12 13.05 -24.80
N SER A 7 14.59 13.28 -23.58
CA SER A 7 14.87 12.23 -22.61
C SER A 7 13.59 11.41 -22.38
N SER A 8 13.66 10.12 -22.71
CA SER A 8 12.56 9.17 -22.50
C SER A 8 12.44 8.83 -21.00
N GLY A 9 11.98 9.79 -20.20
CA GLY A 9 11.46 9.50 -18.88
C GLY A 9 10.34 8.48 -19.01
N ALA A 10 10.21 7.58 -18.03
CA ALA A 10 9.11 6.61 -18.00
C ALA A 10 7.77 7.31 -18.27
N SER A 11 7.03 6.79 -19.26
CA SER A 11 5.78 7.42 -19.69
C SER A 11 4.75 7.43 -18.56
N LEU A 12 3.89 8.44 -18.53
CA LEU A 12 2.80 8.55 -17.55
C LEU A 12 1.98 7.25 -17.47
N ALA A 13 1.74 6.60 -18.61
CA ALA A 13 1.01 5.34 -18.68
C ALA A 13 1.68 4.20 -17.89
N LEU A 14 3.02 4.12 -17.91
CA LEU A 14 3.76 3.14 -17.14
C LEU A 14 3.59 3.38 -15.64
N TRP A 15 3.69 4.64 -15.19
CA TRP A 15 3.49 4.99 -13.79
C TRP A 15 2.06 4.78 -13.31
N LEU A 16 1.06 5.06 -14.15
CA LEU A 16 -0.34 4.77 -13.83
C LEU A 16 -0.61 3.27 -13.76
N GLY A 17 -0.01 2.48 -14.65
CA GLY A 17 -0.10 1.02 -14.60
C GLY A 17 0.50 0.45 -13.30
N LEU A 18 1.66 0.96 -12.88
CA LEU A 18 2.28 0.58 -11.61
C LEU A 18 1.42 1.00 -10.41
N ALA A 19 0.86 2.21 -10.40
CA ALA A 19 -0.03 2.67 -9.33
C ALA A 19 -1.29 1.79 -9.21
N ALA A 20 -1.91 1.44 -10.34
CA ALA A 20 -3.06 0.56 -10.37
C ALA A 20 -2.72 -0.84 -9.80
N LEU A 21 -1.57 -1.41 -10.18
CA LEU A 21 -1.10 -2.68 -9.64
C LEU A 21 -0.92 -2.63 -8.12
N VAL A 22 -0.31 -1.55 -7.60
CA VAL A 22 -0.13 -1.37 -6.15
C VAL A 22 -1.48 -1.30 -5.43
N VAL A 23 -2.45 -0.55 -5.96
CA VAL A 23 -3.79 -0.47 -5.38
C VAL A 23 -4.49 -1.83 -5.36
N VAL A 24 -4.39 -2.61 -6.45
CA VAL A 24 -4.97 -3.96 -6.51
C VAL A 24 -4.34 -4.88 -5.46
N LEU A 25 -3.01 -4.87 -5.33
CA LEU A 25 -2.31 -5.68 -4.33
C LEU A 25 -2.64 -5.24 -2.90
N ASP A 26 -2.75 -3.94 -2.65
CA ASP A 26 -3.15 -3.38 -1.34
C ASP A 26 -4.56 -3.85 -0.95
N GLN A 27 -5.53 -3.75 -1.85
CA GLN A 27 -6.90 -4.17 -1.56
C GLN A 27 -7.02 -5.68 -1.42
N PHE A 28 -6.33 -6.44 -2.27
CA PHE A 28 -6.31 -7.90 -2.18
C PHE A 28 -5.73 -8.38 -0.84
N THR A 29 -4.61 -7.80 -0.39
CA THR A 29 -4.02 -8.17 0.90
C THR A 29 -4.91 -7.77 2.08
N LYS A 30 -5.58 -6.61 2.05
CA LYS A 30 -6.57 -6.22 3.08
C LYS A 30 -7.75 -7.17 3.13
N TRP A 31 -8.25 -7.59 1.98
CA TRP A 31 -9.35 -8.55 1.89
C TRP A 31 -8.99 -9.88 2.55
N LEU A 32 -7.77 -10.39 2.32
CA LEU A 32 -7.25 -11.59 3.00
C LEU A 32 -7.20 -11.41 4.52
N ILE A 33 -6.70 -10.28 5.02
CA ILE A 33 -6.61 -10.04 6.46
C ILE A 33 -8.00 -9.97 7.10
N VAL A 34 -8.94 -9.21 6.52
CA VAL A 34 -10.29 -9.07 7.09
C VAL A 34 -11.06 -10.38 7.08
N GLY A 35 -10.87 -11.22 6.05
CA GLY A 35 -11.55 -12.51 5.93
C GLY A 35 -10.99 -13.63 6.82
N ASN A 36 -9.73 -13.53 7.28
CA ASN A 36 -9.05 -14.63 7.99
C ASN A 36 -8.64 -14.31 9.44
N TYR A 37 -8.65 -13.04 9.86
CA TYR A 37 -8.21 -12.60 11.19
C TYR A 37 -9.35 -11.86 11.89
N HIS A 38 -9.50 -12.00 13.20
CA HIS A 38 -10.26 -11.05 14.03
C HIS A 38 -9.39 -9.85 14.39
N LEU A 39 -10.03 -8.76 14.84
CA LEU A 39 -9.29 -7.56 15.26
C LEU A 39 -8.36 -7.91 16.45
N GLY A 40 -7.07 -7.61 16.31
CA GLY A 40 -6.05 -7.94 17.30
C GLY A 40 -5.32 -9.27 17.08
N ASP A 41 -5.85 -10.15 16.22
CA ASP A 41 -5.18 -11.42 15.91
C ASP A 41 -3.80 -11.17 15.29
N SER A 42 -2.86 -12.04 15.66
CA SER A 42 -1.44 -11.94 15.28
C SER A 42 -0.89 -13.30 14.88
N THR A 43 -0.19 -13.35 13.76
CA THR A 43 0.64 -14.50 13.35
C THR A 43 2.11 -14.09 13.39
N TYR A 44 2.88 -14.78 14.22
CA TYR A 44 4.33 -14.57 14.32
C TYR A 44 5.05 -15.33 13.19
N VAL A 45 5.77 -14.61 12.34
CA VAL A 45 6.44 -15.19 11.16
C VAL A 45 7.94 -15.34 11.42
N THR A 46 8.57 -14.30 11.98
CA THR A 46 9.98 -14.33 12.41
C THR A 46 10.12 -13.65 13.77
N GLY A 47 11.34 -13.64 14.34
CA GLY A 47 11.61 -12.96 15.62
C GLY A 47 11.39 -11.44 15.60
N PHE A 48 11.22 -10.81 14.43
CA PHE A 48 11.00 -9.36 14.30
C PHE A 48 9.78 -8.99 13.43
N PHE A 49 9.09 -9.97 12.82
CA PHE A 49 8.00 -9.72 11.87
C PHE A 49 6.75 -10.55 12.20
N ASN A 50 5.63 -9.84 12.33
CA ASN A 50 4.31 -10.39 12.60
C ASN A 50 3.30 -9.85 11.59
N ILE A 51 2.29 -10.67 11.28
CA ILE A 51 1.09 -10.24 10.56
C ILE A 51 0.00 -9.98 11.60
N VAL A 52 -0.53 -8.77 11.65
CA VAL A 52 -1.52 -8.35 12.67
C VAL A 52 -2.70 -7.67 11.99
N ARG A 53 -3.92 -8.01 12.42
CA ARG A 53 -5.11 -7.23 12.04
C ARG A 53 -5.30 -6.07 13.01
N ALA A 54 -5.04 -4.86 12.53
CA ALA A 54 -5.33 -3.62 13.24
C ALA A 54 -6.19 -2.69 12.36
N HIS A 55 -7.06 -1.89 12.99
CA HIS A 55 -7.80 -0.84 12.32
C HIS A 55 -7.29 0.51 12.81
N ASN A 56 -6.85 1.37 11.88
CA ASN A 56 -6.38 2.71 12.20
C ASN A 56 -7.44 3.73 11.75
N THR A 57 -8.13 4.35 12.70
CA THR A 57 -9.12 5.41 12.47
C THR A 57 -8.49 6.82 12.46
N GLY A 58 -7.16 6.93 12.49
CA GLY A 58 -6.43 8.20 12.54
C GLY A 58 -5.82 8.54 13.91
N ALA A 59 -5.44 7.54 14.71
CA ALA A 59 -4.94 7.75 16.07
C ALA A 59 -3.64 8.59 16.15
N ALA A 60 -2.84 8.61 15.07
CA ALA A 60 -1.58 9.34 15.04
C ALA A 60 -1.74 10.88 15.13
N PHE A 61 -2.90 11.44 14.79
CA PHE A 61 -3.14 12.89 14.75
C PHE A 61 -4.36 13.32 15.57
N SER A 62 -4.88 12.46 16.44
CA SER A 62 -6.08 12.77 17.24
C SER A 62 -5.90 14.00 18.15
N PHE A 63 -4.66 14.37 18.47
CA PHE A 63 -4.34 15.57 19.25
C PHE A 63 -4.36 16.89 18.43
N VAL A 64 -4.48 16.82 17.09
CA VAL A 64 -4.57 17.98 16.18
C VAL A 64 -5.97 18.12 15.56
N ALA A 65 -6.87 17.18 15.83
CA ALA A 65 -8.27 17.28 15.45
C ALA A 65 -9.02 18.15 16.48
N ALA A 66 -9.35 19.38 16.10
CA ALA A 66 -10.16 20.33 16.86
C ALA A 66 -11.60 20.37 16.35
#